data_AF-A0A1M6NN80-F1
#
_entry.id   AF-A0A1M6NN80-F1
#
_cell.length_a   1.000
_cell.length_b   1.000
_cell.length_c   1.000
_cell.angle_alpha   90.00
_cell.angle_beta   90.00
_cell.angle_gamma   90.00
#
_symmetry.space_group_name_H-M   'P 1'
#
loop_
_entity.id
_entity.type
_entity.pdbx_description
1 polymer ?
#
loop_
_entity_poly.entity_id
_entity_poly.type
_entity_poly.pdbx_seq_one_letter_code
_entity_poly.pdbx_strand_id
1 'polypeptide(L)'
;MNKLISPPTERENQALLYDFYGELLTRHQKEIYEQFVLEDLSLSEIAVDAGISRQGVHDLVKRCDKALSEYEHKLHLVEKFLLIKKNIQDINRLLDDYEGSRAEDMIEEIRHISQVIVEEL
;
A
#
# COMPACT_ATOMS: atom_id res chain seq x y z
N MET A 1 -12.64 3.13 -19.87
CA MET A 1 -12.50 3.94 -18.63
C MET A 1 -11.22 3.50 -17.94
N ASN A 2 -10.10 4.14 -18.25
CA ASN A 2 -8.82 3.84 -17.61
C ASN A 2 -8.78 4.58 -16.26
N LYS A 3 -9.01 3.87 -15.15
CA LYS A 3 -8.50 4.34 -13.87
C LYS A 3 -7.01 4.03 -13.89
N LEU A 4 -6.22 4.98 -14.40
CA LEU A 4 -4.86 5.17 -13.89
C LEU A 4 -4.96 5.04 -12.37
N ILE A 5 -4.09 4.23 -11.76
CA ILE A 5 -4.02 4.13 -10.31
C ILE A 5 -3.72 5.56 -9.84
N SER A 6 -4.76 6.26 -9.39
CA SER A 6 -4.58 7.51 -8.69
C SER A 6 -3.67 7.22 -7.51
N PRO A 7 -2.69 8.10 -7.21
CA PRO A 7 -1.90 7.91 -6.01
C PRO A 7 -2.85 7.67 -4.83
N PRO A 8 -2.56 6.66 -3.98
CA PRO A 8 -3.45 6.33 -2.87
C PRO A 8 -3.69 7.58 -2.05
N THR A 9 -4.93 7.75 -1.58
CA THR A 9 -5.25 8.73 -0.56
C THR A 9 -4.39 8.49 0.67
N GLU A 10 -4.23 9.51 1.51
CA GLU A 10 -3.42 9.38 2.73
C GLU A 10 -3.89 8.20 3.61
N ARG A 11 -5.20 7.98 3.70
CA ARG A 11 -5.80 6.85 4.41
C ARG A 11 -5.47 5.50 3.77
N GLU A 12 -5.59 5.37 2.45
CA GLU A 12 -5.22 4.13 1.75
C GLU A 12 -3.73 3.83 1.89
N ASN A 13 -2.88 4.86 1.89
CA ASN A 13 -1.45 4.70 2.11
C ASN A 13 -1.14 4.24 3.53
N GLN A 14 -1.80 4.79 4.55
CA GLN A 14 -1.69 4.32 5.94
C GLN A 14 -2.10 2.85 6.08
N ALA A 15 -3.22 2.45 5.47
CA ALA A 15 -3.68 1.06 5.49
C ALA A 15 -2.67 0.13 4.81
N LEU A 16 -2.13 0.52 3.66
CA LEU A 16 -1.15 -0.27 2.93
C LEU A 16 0.17 -0.40 3.71
N LEU A 17 0.65 0.67 4.34
CA LEU A 17 1.81 0.62 5.22
C LEU A 17 1.55 -0.28 6.43
N TYR A 18 0.34 -0.25 6.98
CA TYR A 18 -0.04 -1.12 8.08
C TYR A 18 -0.09 -2.61 7.67
N ASP A 19 -0.62 -2.93 6.50
CA ASP A 19 -0.66 -4.32 6.00
C ASP A 19 0.74 -4.92 5.86
N PHE A 20 1.73 -4.11 5.49
CA PHE A 20 3.11 -4.57 5.29
C PHE A 20 3.96 -4.55 6.57
N TYR A 21 3.76 -3.56 7.44
CA TYR A 21 4.66 -3.29 8.56
C TYR A 21 3.98 -3.30 9.93
N GLY A 22 2.67 -3.53 10.01
CA GLY A 22 1.87 -3.48 11.25
C GLY A 22 2.34 -4.50 12.30
N GLU A 23 2.89 -5.64 11.89
CA GLU A 23 3.48 -6.65 12.79
C GLU A 23 4.75 -6.16 13.50
N LEU A 24 5.37 -5.06 13.04
CA LEU A 24 6.53 -4.44 13.70
C LEU A 24 6.14 -3.48 14.83
N LEU A 25 4.84 -3.15 14.94
CA LEU A 25 4.31 -2.35 16.03
C LEU A 25 4.16 -3.20 17.30
N THR A 26 4.20 -2.56 18.46
CA THR A 26 3.79 -3.23 19.71
C THR A 26 2.30 -3.57 19.65
N ARG A 27 1.86 -4.60 20.39
CA ARG A 27 0.45 -5.00 20.45
C ARG A 27 -0.50 -3.82 20.71
N HIS A 28 -0.15 -2.95 21.67
CA HIS A 28 -0.97 -1.79 22.01
C HIS A 28 -1.03 -0.74 20.88
N GLN A 29 0.08 -0.52 20.18
CA GLN A 29 0.10 0.35 19.01
C GLN A 29 -0.76 -0.21 17.88
N LYS A 30 -0.64 -1.51 17.64
CA LYS A 30 -1.40 -2.24 16.61
C LYS A 30 -2.91 -2.11 16.86
N GLU A 31 -3.37 -2.43 18.08
CA GLU A 31 -4.79 -2.33 18.47
C GLU A 31 -5.38 -0.93 18.20
N ILE A 32 -4.67 0.14 18.62
CA ILE A 32 -5.15 1.51 18.44
C ILE A 32 -5.09 1.96 16.98
N TYR A 33 -4.02 1.58 16.26
CA TYR A 33 -3.83 2.00 14.88
C TYR A 33 -4.80 1.27 13.93
N GLU A 34 -5.11 0.01 14.20
CA GLU A 34 -6.09 -0.79 13.45
C GLU A 34 -7.49 -0.17 13.53
N GLN A 35 -7.94 0.18 14.74
CA GLN A 35 -9.20 0.90 14.96
C GLN A 35 -9.25 2.22 14.19
N PHE A 36 -8.12 2.94 14.14
CA PHE A 36 -8.04 4.23 13.46
C PHE A 36 -8.02 4.11 11.93
N VAL A 37 -7.33 3.12 11.36
CA VAL A 37 -7.03 3.03 9.92
C VAL A 37 -7.94 2.05 9.18
N LEU A 38 -8.35 0.96 9.82
CA LEU A 38 -9.19 -0.09 9.21
C LEU A 38 -10.65 -0.02 9.62
N GLU A 39 -10.93 0.39 10.87
CA GLU A 39 -12.31 0.46 11.40
C GLU A 39 -12.94 1.85 11.29
N ASP A 40 -12.19 2.84 10.80
CA ASP A 40 -12.63 4.24 10.64
C ASP A 40 -13.15 4.89 11.94
N LEU A 41 -12.73 4.39 13.10
CA LEU A 41 -13.09 4.96 14.39
C LEU A 41 -12.45 6.34 14.58
N SER A 42 -13.20 7.26 15.15
CA SER A 42 -12.69 8.57 15.53
C SER A 42 -11.73 8.47 16.72
N LEU A 43 -10.80 9.42 16.83
CA LEU A 43 -9.87 9.49 17.97
C LEU A 43 -10.59 9.56 19.33
N SER A 44 -11.83 10.04 19.37
CA SER A 44 -12.64 10.09 20.59
C SER A 44 -13.24 8.73 20.95
N GLU A 45 -13.71 7.96 19.98
CA GLU A 45 -14.21 6.59 20.19
C GLU A 45 -13.08 5.69 20.69
N ILE A 46 -11.94 5.73 20.00
CA ILE A 46 -10.75 4.96 20.38
C ILE A 46 -10.26 5.33 21.79
N ALA A 47 -10.32 6.62 22.15
CA ALA A 47 -9.90 7.09 23.47
C ALA A 47 -10.76 6.48 24.59
N VAL A 48 -12.08 6.37 24.36
CA VAL A 48 -13.01 5.75 25.32
C VAL A 48 -12.68 4.27 25.48
N ASP A 49 -12.51 3.54 24.38
CA ASP A 49 -12.27 2.09 24.40
C ASP A 49 -10.89 1.73 24.97
N ALA A 50 -9.87 2.51 24.64
CA ALA A 50 -8.50 2.31 25.12
C ALA A 50 -8.25 2.88 26.53
N GLY A 51 -9.19 3.63 27.11
CA GLY A 51 -9.05 4.24 28.45
C GLY A 51 -7.94 5.29 28.54
N ILE A 52 -7.63 5.98 27.44
CA ILE A 52 -6.61 7.03 27.35
C ILE A 52 -7.21 8.35 26.85
N SER A 53 -6.45 9.44 26.88
CA SER A 53 -6.94 10.72 26.36
C SER A 53 -6.97 10.72 24.83
N ARG A 54 -7.89 11.52 24.24
CA ARG A 54 -7.92 11.78 22.78
C ARG A 54 -6.56 12.25 22.25
N GLN A 55 -5.82 13.05 23.03
CA GLN A 55 -4.47 13.48 22.68
C GLN A 55 -3.48 12.30 22.69
N GLY A 56 -3.62 11.39 23.63
CA GLY A 56 -2.83 10.15 23.69
C GLY A 56 -3.04 9.28 22.46
N VAL A 57 -4.29 9.12 21.99
CA VAL A 57 -4.59 8.41 20.73
C VAL A 57 -3.93 9.11 19.54
N HIS A 58 -4.13 10.42 19.41
CA HIS A 58 -3.53 11.23 18.33
C HIS A 58 -2.01 11.06 18.26
N ASP A 59 -1.32 11.17 19.40
CA ASP A 59 0.14 11.08 19.47
C ASP A 59 0.64 9.65 19.22
N LEU A 60 -0.16 8.64 19.55
CA LEU A 60 0.16 7.25 19.22
C LEU A 60 0.02 6.99 17.72
N VAL A 61 -1.08 7.43 17.10
CA VAL A 61 -1.30 7.32 15.65
C VAL A 61 -0.15 7.96 14.89
N LYS A 62 0.20 9.21 15.22
CA LYS A 62 1.31 9.94 14.58
C LYS A 62 2.66 9.24 14.72
N ARG A 63 2.91 8.58 15.87
CA ARG A 63 4.14 7.79 16.08
C ARG A 63 4.14 6.53 15.22
N CYS A 64 3.00 5.88 15.05
CA CYS A 64 2.87 4.71 14.19
C CYS A 64 3.06 5.10 12.72
N ASP A 65 2.41 6.17 12.25
CA ASP A 65 2.62 6.72 10.89
C ASP A 65 4.11 6.92 10.59
N LYS A 66 4.81 7.58 11.53
CA LYS A 66 6.25 7.81 11.40
C LYS A 66 7.05 6.51 11.35
N ALA A 67 6.78 5.57 12.25
CA ALA A 67 7.48 4.29 12.29
C ALA A 67 7.27 3.47 11.00
N LEU A 68 6.02 3.33 10.56
CA LEU A 68 5.67 2.58 9.35
C LEU A 68 6.27 3.23 8.09
N SER A 69 6.24 4.56 7.99
CA SER A 69 6.90 5.29 6.90
C SER A 69 8.42 5.15 6.93
N GLU A 70 9.05 5.11 8.11
CA GLU A 70 10.50 4.85 8.23
C GLU A 70 10.88 3.43 7.82
N TYR A 71 10.00 2.44 8.05
CA TYR A 71 10.20 1.09 7.52
C TYR A 71 10.11 1.07 6.00
N GLU A 72 9.10 1.72 5.42
CA GLU A 72 8.98 1.84 3.97
C GLU A 72 10.20 2.52 3.34
N HIS A 73 10.67 3.62 3.93
CA HIS A 73 11.85 4.31 3.41
C HIS A 73 13.12 3.42 3.41
N LYS A 74 13.18 2.40 4.27
CA LYS A 74 14.33 1.48 4.34
C LYS A 74 14.15 0.23 3.49
N LEU A 75 12.92 -0.23 3.34
CA LEU A 75 12.61 -1.57 2.81
C LEU A 75 11.92 -1.54 1.44
N HIS A 76 11.24 -0.43 1.10
CA HIS A 76 10.58 -0.20 -0.18
C HIS A 76 9.58 -1.29 -0.59
N LEU A 77 8.98 -2.01 0.38
CA LEU A 77 8.13 -3.17 0.05
C LEU A 77 6.80 -2.73 -0.58
N VAL A 78 6.23 -1.62 -0.11
CA VAL A 78 4.99 -1.08 -0.68
C VAL A 78 5.23 -0.53 -2.07
N GLU A 79 6.31 0.23 -2.27
CA GLU A 79 6.72 0.73 -3.58
C GLU A 79 6.89 -0.40 -4.60
N LYS A 80 7.67 -1.44 -4.25
CA LYS A 80 7.88 -2.62 -5.09
C LYS A 80 6.58 -3.35 -5.39
N PHE A 81 5.72 -3.54 -4.39
CA PHE A 81 4.42 -4.17 -4.57
C PHE A 81 3.54 -3.42 -5.56
N LEU A 82 3.46 -2.09 -5.46
CA LEU A 82 2.68 -1.25 -6.37
C LEU A 82 3.24 -1.26 -7.79
N LEU A 83 4.58 -1.27 -7.94
CA LEU A 83 5.24 -1.40 -9.23
C LEU A 83 4.90 -2.74 -9.91
N ILE A 84 5.05 -3.85 -9.18
CA ILE A 84 4.72 -5.19 -9.69
C ILE A 84 3.23 -5.25 -10.08
N LYS A 85 2.33 -4.72 -9.23
CA LYS A 85 0.90 -4.68 -9.52
C LYS A 85 0.59 -3.90 -10.80
N LYS A 86 1.25 -2.75 -11.01
CA LYS A 86 1.11 -1.95 -12.23
C LYS A 86 1.61 -2.72 -13.45
N ASN A 87 2.79 -3.32 -13.37
CA ASN A 87 3.39 -4.10 -14.46
C ASN A 87 2.47 -5.25 -14.91
N ILE A 88 1.85 -5.97 -13.97
CA ILE A 88 0.86 -7.01 -14.27
C ILE A 88 -0.39 -6.44 -14.96
N GLN A 89 -0.87 -5.27 -14.53
CA GLN A 89 -2.00 -4.61 -15.19
C GLN A 89 -1.67 -4.16 -16.62
N ASP A 90 -0.45 -3.67 -16.85
CA ASP A 90 0.00 -3.28 -18.18
C ASP A 90 0.11 -4.50 -19.10
N ILE A 91 0.62 -5.65 -18.61
CA ILE A 91 0.58 -6.93 -19.34
C ILE A 91 -0.85 -7.32 -19.72
N ASN A 92 -1.80 -7.25 -18.78
CA ASN A 92 -3.20 -7.60 -19.07
C ASN A 92 -3.81 -6.66 -20.12
N ARG A 93 -3.50 -5.35 -20.07
CA ARG A 93 -3.96 -4.39 -21.08
C ARG A 93 -3.42 -4.74 -22.47
N LEU A 94 -2.13 -5.06 -22.56
CA LEU A 94 -1.50 -5.47 -23.82
C LEU A 94 -2.20 -6.70 -24.43
N LEU A 95 -2.59 -7.66 -23.59
CA LEU A 95 -3.32 -8.85 -24.01
C LEU A 95 -4.77 -8.56 -24.43
N ASP A 96 -5.45 -7.63 -23.74
CA ASP A 96 -6.82 -7.22 -24.06
C ASP A 96 -6.90 -6.41 -25.37
N ASP A 97 -5.88 -5.61 -25.67
CA ASP A 97 -5.76 -4.77 -26.88
C ASP A 97 -5.21 -5.56 -28.08
N TYR A 98 -5.19 -6.90 -28.02
CA TYR A 98 -4.63 -7.75 -29.06
C TYR A 98 -5.44 -7.70 -30.37
N GLU A 99 -4.88 -7.00 -31.35
CA GLU A 99 -5.25 -7.10 -32.76
C GLU A 99 -4.11 -7.82 -33.49
N GLY A 100 -4.34 -9.05 -33.98
CA GLY A 100 -3.29 -10.03 -34.31
C GLY A 100 -2.20 -9.65 -35.34
N SER A 101 -2.23 -8.44 -35.91
CA SER A 101 -1.16 -7.86 -36.74
C SER A 101 0.05 -7.33 -35.96
N ARG A 102 -0.01 -7.23 -34.62
CA ARG A 102 1.06 -6.66 -33.76
C ARG A 102 1.60 -7.61 -32.69
N ALA A 103 1.51 -8.92 -32.94
CA ALA A 103 1.85 -9.94 -31.95
C ALA A 103 3.32 -9.91 -31.49
N GLU A 104 4.26 -9.63 -32.40
CA GLU A 104 5.70 -9.62 -32.09
C GLU A 104 6.07 -8.47 -31.16
N ASP A 105 5.65 -7.24 -31.47
CA ASP A 105 5.84 -6.05 -30.61
C ASP A 105 5.29 -6.29 -29.20
N MET A 106 4.07 -6.83 -29.12
CA MET A 106 3.40 -7.12 -27.84
C MET A 106 4.16 -8.16 -27.02
N ILE A 107 4.67 -9.22 -27.65
CA ILE A 107 5.46 -10.26 -26.97
C ILE A 107 6.78 -9.66 -26.43
N GLU A 108 7.43 -8.78 -27.18
CA GLU A 108 8.65 -8.11 -26.74
C GLU A 108 8.39 -7.21 -25.53
N GLU A 109 7.29 -6.44 -25.55
CA GLU A 109 6.89 -5.57 -24.43
C GLU A 109 6.55 -6.38 -23.17
N ILE A 110 5.81 -7.49 -23.31
CA ILE A 110 5.52 -8.40 -22.18
C ILE A 110 6.81 -8.99 -21.60
N ARG A 111 7.78 -9.39 -22.44
CA ARG A 111 9.08 -9.89 -21.95
C ARG A 111 9.84 -8.81 -21.18
N HIS A 112 9.85 -7.58 -21.70
CA HIS A 112 10.50 -6.47 -21.02
C HIS A 112 9.88 -6.19 -19.65
N ILE A 113 8.55 -6.09 -19.57
CA ILE A 113 7.83 -5.88 -18.31
C ILE A 113 8.11 -7.04 -17.34
N SER A 114 8.08 -8.29 -17.83
CA SER A 114 8.39 -9.45 -17.01
C SER A 114 9.82 -9.42 -16.44
N GLN A 115 10.78 -8.90 -17.19
CA GLN A 115 12.16 -8.78 -16.72
C GLN A 115 12.29 -7.74 -15.62
N VAL A 116 11.63 -6.59 -15.76
CA VAL A 116 11.57 -5.56 -14.72
C VAL A 116 10.96 -6.11 -13.43
N ILE A 117 9.89 -6.91 -13.50
CA ILE A 117 9.30 -7.54 -12.31
C ILE A 117 10.32 -8.42 -11.58
N VAL A 118 11.12 -9.21 -12.32
CA VAL A 118 12.11 -10.12 -11.72
C VAL A 118 13.26 -9.35 -11.06
N GLU A 119 13.66 -8.20 -11.60
CA GLU A 119 14.74 -7.37 -11.06
C GLU A 119 14.34 -6.66 -9.74
N GLU A 120 13.04 -6.46 -9.52
CA GLU A 120 12.50 -5.74 -8.36
C GLU A 120 12.13 -6.66 -7.16
N LEU A 121 12.04 -7.97 -7.38
CA LEU A 121 11.81 -9.00 -6.35
C LEU A 121 13.07 -9.28 -5.52
#